data_AF-A0A397WC17-F1
#
_entry.id   AF-A0A397WC17-F1
#
_cell.length_a   1.000
_cell.length_b   1.000
_cell.length_c   1.000
_cell.angle_alpha   90.00
_cell.angle_beta   90.00
_cell.angle_gamma   90.00
#
_symmetry.space_group_name_H-M   'P 1'
#
loop_
_entity.id
_entity.type
_entity.pdbx_description
1 polymer ?
#
loop_
_entity_poly.entity_id
_entity_poly.type
_entity_poly.pdbx_seq_one_letter_code
_entity_poly.pdbx_strand_id
1 'polypeptide(L)'
;MLLYLDLDYGYDNFLITKTIPSINDTVNSLTAFLDITFTEFIGLLTSTGNITIYKASDNSIRQRVSATMHNFCKISVYDFVHTISIKVINSTFNEYGEQYFVTMDNNFVKRDFGDEPLRGIHDGIWILKTLDLDDRKIKLLWAQFFLLQKLPKNS
;
A
#
# COMPACT_ATOMS: atom_id res chain seq x y z
N MET A 1 30.10 22.53 5.75
CA MET A 1 29.57 21.77 4.60
C MET A 1 28.87 20.54 5.16
N LEU A 2 27.54 20.61 5.33
CA LEU A 2 26.76 19.47 5.81
C LEU A 2 26.47 18.58 4.59
N LEU A 3 26.87 17.31 4.68
CA LEU A 3 26.55 16.29 3.67
C LEU A 3 25.04 16.04 3.71
N TYR A 4 24.29 16.58 2.75
CA TYR A 4 22.93 16.15 2.49
C TYR A 4 23.02 14.72 1.96
N LEU A 5 22.74 13.74 2.81
CA LEU A 5 22.47 12.37 2.34
C LEU A 5 21.23 12.45 1.47
N ASP A 6 21.37 12.04 0.23
CA ASP A 6 20.27 11.87 -0.71
C ASP A 6 19.43 10.68 -0.21
N LEU A 7 18.53 10.94 0.74
CA LEU A 7 17.64 9.95 1.34
C LEU A 7 16.44 9.72 0.41
N ASP A 8 16.71 9.19 -0.79
CA ASP A 8 15.67 8.50 -1.54
C ASP A 8 15.47 7.11 -0.93
N TYR A 9 14.28 6.87 -0.38
CA TYR A 9 13.88 5.58 0.18
C TYR A 9 13.42 4.59 -0.91
N GLY A 10 13.69 4.91 -2.18
CA GLY A 10 13.35 4.10 -3.35
C GLY A 10 11.99 4.42 -3.93
N TYR A 11 11.40 5.58 -3.60
CA TYR A 11 10.07 5.99 -4.06
C TYR A 11 10.11 6.95 -5.26
N ASP A 12 11.30 7.36 -5.72
CA ASP A 12 11.49 8.47 -6.70
C ASP A 12 10.75 9.75 -6.25
N ASN A 13 10.65 9.88 -4.93
CA ASN A 13 9.97 10.95 -4.22
C ASN A 13 10.60 11.08 -2.83
N PHE A 14 11.52 12.03 -2.69
CA PHE A 14 12.31 12.26 -1.48
C PHE A 14 11.46 12.66 -0.26
N LEU A 15 10.19 13.02 -0.46
CA LEU A 15 9.27 13.32 0.63
C LEU A 15 8.64 12.06 1.23
N ILE A 16 8.63 10.94 0.50
CA ILE A 16 8.08 9.68 0.99
C ILE A 16 9.18 8.88 1.69
N THR A 17 8.95 8.59 2.96
CA THR A 17 9.91 7.83 3.79
C THR A 17 9.58 6.36 3.89
N LYS A 18 8.30 6.03 3.79
CA LYS A 18 7.81 4.69 4.07
C LYS A 18 6.46 4.45 3.43
N THR A 19 6.24 3.19 3.05
CA THR A 19 4.93 2.64 2.76
C THR A 19 4.66 1.42 3.63
N ILE A 20 3.38 1.14 3.91
CA ILE A 20 2.93 -0.11 4.52
C ILE A 20 1.75 -0.62 3.69
N PRO A 21 1.83 -1.83 3.11
CA PRO A 21 3.01 -2.69 3.00
C PRO A 21 4.15 -1.98 2.24
N SER A 22 5.40 -2.37 2.52
CA SER A 22 6.59 -1.81 1.90
C SER A 22 6.74 -2.27 0.45
N ILE A 23 7.68 -1.67 -0.29
CA ILE A 23 8.07 -2.15 -1.63
C ILE A 23 8.46 -3.64 -1.55
N ASN A 24 7.90 -4.44 -2.45
CA ASN A 24 8.03 -5.90 -2.56
C ASN A 24 7.41 -6.73 -1.42
N ASP A 25 6.65 -6.12 -0.50
CA ASP A 25 6.00 -6.86 0.58
C ASP A 25 4.90 -7.80 0.05
N THR A 26 4.60 -8.80 0.88
CA THR A 26 3.53 -9.76 0.62
C THR A 26 2.18 -9.25 1.12
N VAL A 27 1.16 -9.33 0.28
CA VAL A 27 -0.23 -8.96 0.55
C VAL A 27 -1.19 -10.11 0.30
N ASN A 28 -2.41 -9.98 0.81
CA ASN A 28 -3.51 -10.92 0.57
C ASN A 28 -4.86 -10.21 0.76
N SER A 29 -5.96 -10.97 0.67
CA SER A 29 -7.33 -10.45 0.81
C SER A 29 -7.68 -9.84 2.17
N LEU A 30 -6.83 -10.00 3.19
CA LEU A 30 -6.95 -9.39 4.51
C LEU A 30 -6.15 -8.09 4.64
N THR A 31 -5.32 -7.74 3.65
CA THR A 31 -4.63 -6.44 3.62
C THR A 31 -5.67 -5.34 3.52
N ALA A 32 -5.91 -4.65 4.62
CA ALA A 32 -7.02 -3.69 4.75
C ALA A 32 -6.63 -2.24 4.43
N PHE A 33 -5.34 -1.91 4.47
CA PHE A 33 -4.84 -0.55 4.29
C PHE A 33 -3.55 -0.52 3.49
N LEU A 34 -3.38 0.56 2.73
CA LEU A 34 -2.10 1.01 2.18
C LEU A 34 -1.78 2.36 2.83
N ASP A 35 -0.66 2.43 3.54
CA ASP A 35 -0.20 3.63 4.21
C ASP A 35 1.00 4.22 3.48
N ILE A 36 1.04 5.54 3.33
CA ILE A 36 2.15 6.30 2.73
C ILE A 36 2.55 7.40 3.70
N THR A 37 3.80 7.40 4.15
CA THR A 37 4.32 8.32 5.17
C THR A 37 5.26 9.34 4.57
N PHE A 38 5.03 10.61 4.91
CA PHE A 38 5.76 11.76 4.39
C PHE A 38 6.65 12.42 5.46
N THR A 39 7.77 13.03 5.04
CA THR A 39 8.66 13.85 5.88
C THR A 39 8.10 15.23 6.22
N GLU A 40 7.06 15.68 5.51
CA GLU A 40 6.50 17.02 5.62
C GLU A 40 5.00 17.01 5.94
N PHE A 41 4.50 18.17 6.38
CA PHE A 41 3.08 18.43 6.54
C PHE A 41 2.37 18.45 5.18
N ILE A 42 1.49 17.49 4.97
CA ILE A 42 0.73 17.33 3.72
C ILE A 42 -0.78 17.45 3.94
N GLY A 43 -1.46 17.92 2.90
CA GLY A 43 -2.91 17.88 2.74
C GLY A 43 -3.33 17.13 1.48
N LEU A 44 -4.57 16.64 1.44
CA LEU A 44 -5.15 16.05 0.22
C LEU A 44 -5.50 17.17 -0.76
N LEU A 45 -5.17 16.98 -2.04
CA LEU A 45 -5.61 17.89 -3.10
C LEU A 45 -6.95 17.37 -3.67
N THR A 46 -8.00 18.16 -3.55
CA THR A 46 -9.38 17.71 -3.77
C THR A 46 -9.79 17.58 -5.24
N SER A 47 -8.96 17.97 -6.21
CA SER A 47 -9.45 18.19 -7.58
C SER A 47 -9.03 17.18 -8.65
N THR A 48 -7.93 16.41 -8.51
CA THR A 48 -7.42 15.65 -9.70
C THR A 48 -6.72 14.32 -9.47
N GLY A 49 -6.22 14.00 -8.26
CA GLY A 49 -5.36 12.83 -8.07
C GLY A 49 -6.10 11.57 -7.60
N ASN A 50 -5.56 10.42 -7.98
CA ASN A 50 -5.95 9.11 -7.47
C ASN A 50 -4.74 8.29 -6.98
N ILE A 51 -5.03 7.35 -6.09
CA ILE A 51 -4.20 6.16 -5.89
C ILE A 51 -4.86 5.01 -6.65
N THR A 52 -4.09 4.34 -7.51
CA THR A 52 -4.59 3.23 -8.32
C THR A 52 -3.73 1.99 -8.10
N ILE A 53 -4.39 0.86 -7.87
CA ILE A 53 -3.80 -0.46 -7.72
C ILE A 53 -4.08 -1.24 -9.00
N TYR A 54 -3.03 -1.65 -9.68
CA TYR A 54 -3.10 -2.43 -10.91
C TYR A 54 -2.65 -3.86 -10.67
N LYS A 55 -3.23 -4.79 -11.42
CA LYS A 55 -2.72 -6.14 -11.57
C LYS A 55 -1.59 -6.13 -12.59
N ALA A 56 -0.43 -6.70 -12.27
CA ALA A 56 0.76 -6.61 -13.11
C ALA A 56 0.66 -7.46 -14.38
N SER A 57 -0.05 -8.59 -14.36
CA SER A 57 -0.14 -9.50 -15.50
C SER A 57 -0.91 -8.95 -16.71
N ASP A 58 -1.88 -8.06 -16.49
CA ASP A 58 -2.75 -7.53 -17.55
C ASP A 58 -3.02 -6.02 -17.46
N ASN A 59 -2.39 -5.32 -16.49
CA ASN A 59 -2.61 -3.90 -16.19
C ASN A 59 -4.07 -3.54 -15.85
N SER A 60 -4.91 -4.51 -15.48
CA SER A 60 -6.27 -4.24 -15.04
C SER A 60 -6.29 -3.50 -13.70
N ILE A 61 -7.23 -2.56 -13.58
CA ILE A 61 -7.41 -1.79 -12.33
C ILE A 61 -8.16 -2.67 -11.34
N ARG A 62 -7.54 -2.91 -10.18
CA ARG A 62 -8.14 -3.64 -9.06
C ARG A 62 -8.87 -2.72 -8.11
N GLN A 63 -8.35 -1.51 -7.93
CA GLN A 63 -8.97 -0.49 -7.11
C GLN A 63 -8.43 0.89 -7.51
N ARG A 64 -9.30 1.90 -7.47
CA ARG A 64 -8.93 3.31 -7.61
C ARG A 64 -9.60 4.12 -6.51
N VAL A 65 -8.84 4.95 -5.83
CA VAL A 65 -9.31 5.81 -4.73
C VAL A 65 -8.92 7.25 -5.03
N SER A 66 -9.90 8.13 -5.15
CA SER A 66 -9.67 9.58 -5.27
C SER A 66 -9.44 10.20 -3.89
N ALA A 67 -8.68 11.29 -3.83
CA ALA A 67 -8.43 12.05 -2.60
C ALA A 67 -9.73 12.56 -1.93
N THR A 68 -10.83 12.69 -2.68
CA THR A 68 -12.14 13.12 -2.17
C THR A 68 -12.99 11.98 -1.57
N MET A 69 -12.55 10.73 -1.70
CA MET A 69 -13.27 9.57 -1.16
C MET A 69 -12.96 9.40 0.34
N HIS A 70 -13.50 10.26 1.20
CA HIS A 70 -13.19 10.31 2.64
C HIS A 70 -13.41 8.99 3.42
N ASN A 71 -14.24 8.08 2.92
CA ASN A 71 -14.43 6.75 3.51
C ASN A 71 -13.28 5.77 3.19
N PHE A 72 -12.48 6.09 2.18
CA PHE A 72 -11.38 5.28 1.66
C PHE A 72 -10.01 5.95 1.77
N CYS A 73 -9.95 7.26 1.96
CA CYS A 73 -8.70 8.01 2.08
C CYS A 73 -8.76 8.92 3.30
N LYS A 74 -7.80 8.75 4.21
CA LYS A 74 -7.68 9.56 5.43
C LYS A 74 -6.23 9.97 5.63
N ILE A 75 -6.02 11.17 6.15
CA ILE A 75 -4.73 11.59 6.69
C ILE A 75 -4.76 11.38 8.20
N SER A 76 -3.73 10.72 8.72
CA SER A 76 -3.43 10.66 10.14
C SER A 76 -2.14 11.44 10.39
N VAL A 77 -2.13 12.24 11.44
CA VAL A 77 -0.97 12.98 11.90
C VAL A 77 -0.56 12.43 13.25
N TYR A 78 0.70 12.02 13.37
CA TYR A 78 1.30 11.65 14.64
C TYR A 78 2.62 12.41 14.79
N ASP A 79 2.68 13.30 15.77
CA ASP A 79 3.77 14.26 15.94
C ASP A 79 3.97 15.13 14.68
N PHE A 80 5.13 15.06 14.03
CA PHE A 80 5.44 15.77 12.77
C PHE A 80 5.32 14.87 11.52
N VAL A 81 4.77 13.67 11.67
CA VAL A 81 4.70 12.67 10.60
C VAL A 81 3.28 12.57 10.06
N HIS A 82 3.15 12.81 8.76
CA HIS A 82 1.88 12.70 8.05
C HIS A 82 1.83 11.37 7.31
N THR A 83 0.77 10.61 7.56
CA THR A 83 0.51 9.36 6.87
C THR A 83 -0.85 9.40 6.21
N ILE A 84 -0.88 9.11 4.91
CA ILE A 84 -2.12 8.84 4.19
C ILE A 84 -2.41 7.36 4.37
N SER A 85 -3.64 7.03 4.77
CA SER A 85 -4.12 5.65 4.83
C SER A 85 -5.25 5.46 3.82
N ILE A 86 -5.04 4.50 2.92
CA ILE A 86 -5.99 4.11 1.88
C ILE A 86 -6.61 2.77 2.24
N LYS A 87 -7.93 2.76 2.42
CA LYS A 87 -8.68 1.54 2.68
C LYS A 87 -8.70 0.66 1.43
N VAL A 88 -8.36 -0.61 1.61
CA VAL A 88 -8.38 -1.64 0.58
C VAL A 88 -9.62 -2.52 0.76
N ILE A 89 -10.24 -2.92 -0.36
CA ILE A 89 -11.34 -3.89 -0.34
C ILE A 89 -10.81 -5.31 -0.50
N ASN A 90 -11.49 -6.30 0.09
CA ASN A 90 -11.00 -7.68 0.15
C ASN A 90 -10.74 -8.32 -1.23
N SER A 91 -11.39 -7.83 -2.29
CA SER A 91 -11.21 -8.30 -3.66
C SER A 91 -9.96 -7.75 -4.35
N THR A 92 -9.27 -6.77 -3.78
CA THR A 92 -8.13 -6.12 -4.43
C THR A 92 -6.96 -7.08 -4.62
N PHE A 93 -6.55 -7.76 -3.54
CA PHE A 93 -5.40 -8.68 -3.51
C PHE A 93 -5.84 -10.14 -3.31
N ASN A 94 -6.78 -10.62 -4.12
CA ASN A 94 -7.41 -11.93 -3.93
C ASN A 94 -6.90 -13.03 -4.88
N GLU A 95 -5.95 -12.73 -5.76
CA GLU A 95 -5.36 -13.71 -6.68
C GLU A 95 -3.97 -14.12 -6.19
N TYR A 96 -3.71 -15.42 -6.10
CA TYR A 96 -2.42 -15.98 -5.64
C TYR A 96 -1.36 -15.95 -6.74
N GLY A 97 -0.09 -15.84 -6.34
CA GLY A 97 1.06 -15.77 -7.26
C GLY A 97 1.10 -14.51 -8.14
N GLU A 98 0.17 -13.58 -7.92
CA GLU A 98 0.04 -12.35 -8.70
C GLU A 98 0.85 -11.20 -8.07
N GLN A 99 1.28 -10.27 -8.92
CA GLN A 99 1.90 -9.01 -8.52
C GLN A 99 0.95 -7.85 -8.79
N TYR A 100 1.07 -6.82 -7.96
CA TYR A 100 0.29 -5.60 -8.09
C TYR A 100 1.24 -4.43 -8.00
N PHE A 101 1.03 -3.39 -8.80
CA PHE A 101 1.75 -2.13 -8.63
C PHE A 101 0.78 -1.04 -8.22
N VAL A 102 1.20 -0.28 -7.21
CA VAL A 102 0.44 0.85 -6.66
C VAL A 102 1.05 2.12 -7.22
N THR A 103 0.19 2.97 -7.75
CA THR A 103 0.55 4.30 -8.23
C THR A 103 -0.18 5.34 -7.40
N MET A 104 0.47 6.49 -7.21
CA MET A 104 -0.13 7.69 -6.68
C MET A 104 0.07 8.78 -7.72
N ASP A 105 -1.01 9.38 -8.20
CA ASP A 105 -0.91 10.45 -9.20
C ASP A 105 -0.12 11.64 -8.62
N ASN A 106 0.61 12.36 -9.48
CA ASN A 106 1.09 13.68 -9.11
C ASN A 106 -0.08 14.54 -8.66
N ASN A 107 0.15 15.41 -7.69
CA ASN A 107 -0.85 16.29 -7.13
C ASN A 107 -1.96 15.53 -6.39
N PHE A 108 -1.78 14.25 -6.03
CA PHE A 108 -2.69 13.58 -5.10
C PHE A 108 -2.66 14.25 -3.72
N VAL A 109 -1.46 14.66 -3.30
CA VAL A 109 -1.23 15.49 -2.13
C VAL A 109 -0.53 16.78 -2.48
N LYS A 110 -0.64 17.74 -1.57
CA LYS A 110 0.03 19.02 -1.59
C LYS A 110 0.73 19.26 -0.25
N ARG A 111 1.69 20.18 -0.21
CA ARG A 111 2.13 20.73 1.07
C ARG A 111 0.96 21.43 1.74
N ASP A 112 0.86 21.26 3.06
CA ASP A 112 -0.18 21.91 3.84
C ASP A 112 0.02 23.44 3.88
N PHE A 113 1.29 23.88 3.85
CA PHE A 113 1.65 25.28 3.66
C PHE A 113 1.96 25.59 2.19
N GLY A 114 1.25 26.55 1.61
CA GLY A 114 1.53 27.09 0.27
C GLY A 114 0.88 26.37 -0.90
N ASP A 115 0.05 25.35 -0.65
CA ASP A 115 -0.72 24.62 -1.66
C ASP A 115 0.10 24.01 -2.81
N GLU A 116 1.41 23.83 -2.63
CA GLU A 116 2.30 23.26 -3.64
C GLU A 116 1.95 21.78 -3.88
N PRO A 117 1.54 21.39 -5.10
CA PRO A 117 1.28 20.00 -5.41
C PRO A 117 2.56 19.15 -5.34
N LEU A 118 2.46 17.95 -4.78
CA LEU A 118 3.60 17.07 -4.61
C LEU A 118 3.62 15.95 -5.67
N ARG A 119 4.83 15.47 -5.95
CA ARG A 119 5.03 14.30 -6.80
C ARG A 119 4.35 13.08 -6.19
N GLY A 120 3.90 12.19 -7.05
CA GLY A 120 3.28 10.92 -6.73
C GLY A 120 4.28 9.78 -6.48
N ILE A 121 3.80 8.56 -6.70
CA ILE A 121 4.61 7.33 -6.84
C ILE A 121 4.31 6.80 -8.25
N HIS A 122 5.32 6.70 -9.10
CA HIS A 122 5.15 6.21 -10.46
C HIS A 122 5.03 4.68 -10.53
N ASP A 123 4.60 4.17 -11.68
CA ASP A 123 4.45 2.74 -11.94
C ASP A 123 5.77 1.98 -11.82
N GLY A 124 5.69 0.73 -11.37
CA GLY A 124 6.86 -0.13 -11.20
C GLY A 124 7.72 0.12 -9.96
N ILE A 125 7.40 1.14 -9.13
CA ILE A 125 8.09 1.33 -7.84
C ILE A 125 7.45 0.50 -6.73
N TRP A 126 6.21 0.83 -6.38
CA TRP A 126 5.54 0.21 -5.25
C TRP A 126 4.85 -1.08 -5.69
N ILE A 127 5.66 -2.11 -5.85
CA ILE A 127 5.24 -3.45 -6.23
C ILE A 127 4.90 -4.25 -4.98
N LEU A 128 3.73 -4.89 -4.96
CA LEU A 128 3.25 -5.77 -3.91
C LEU A 128 3.01 -7.16 -4.51
N LYS A 129 3.19 -8.22 -3.71
CA LYS A 129 3.11 -9.59 -4.20
C LYS A 129 2.16 -10.41 -3.37
N THR A 130 1.41 -11.31 -3.98
CA THR A 130 0.68 -12.33 -3.24
C THR A 130 1.53 -13.60 -3.15
N LEU A 131 1.31 -14.39 -2.09
CA LEU A 131 1.98 -15.68 -1.99
C LEU A 131 1.55 -16.57 -3.16
N ASP A 132 2.53 -17.23 -3.75
CA ASP A 132 2.25 -18.42 -4.53
C ASP A 132 1.85 -19.54 -3.56
N LEU A 133 0.57 -19.88 -3.61
CA LEU A 133 0.08 -21.07 -2.95
C LEU A 133 0.26 -22.24 -3.91
N ASP A 134 1.44 -22.84 -3.88
CA ASP A 134 1.63 -24.19 -4.40
C ASP A 134 0.59 -25.09 -3.72
N ASP A 135 -0.16 -25.87 -4.50
CA ASP A 135 -1.11 -26.90 -4.05
C ASP A 135 -0.56 -27.74 -2.89
N ARG A 136 0.75 -27.98 -2.85
CA ARG A 136 1.44 -28.69 -1.75
C ARG A 136 1.35 -27.93 -0.42
N LYS A 137 1.53 -26.60 -0.41
CA LYS A 137 1.42 -25.77 0.79
C LYS A 137 -0.02 -25.68 1.28
N ILE A 138 -0.99 -25.60 0.36
CA ILE A 138 -2.42 -25.64 0.70
C ILE A 138 -2.77 -26.96 1.39
N LYS A 139 -2.36 -28.09 0.80
CA LYS A 139 -2.57 -29.42 1.39
C LYS A 139 -1.93 -29.55 2.78
N LEU A 140 -0.73 -29.00 2.99
CA LEU A 140 -0.07 -29.00 4.29
C LEU A 140 -0.81 -28.13 5.32
N LEU A 141 -1.29 -26.94 4.93
CA LEU A 141 -2.05 -26.05 5.81
C LEU A 141 -3.34 -26.73 6.29
N TRP A 142 -4.07 -27.35 5.36
CA TRP A 142 -5.28 -28.11 5.69
C TRP A 142 -4.96 -29.34 6.54
N ALA A 143 -3.91 -30.10 6.22
CA ALA A 143 -3.49 -31.23 7.03
C ALA A 143 -3.20 -30.81 8.48
N GLN A 144 -2.49 -29.69 8.67
CA GLN A 144 -2.15 -29.15 9.99
C GLN A 144 -3.39 -28.64 10.74
N PHE A 145 -4.32 -27.97 10.05
CA PHE A 145 -5.60 -27.55 10.62
C PHE A 145 -6.46 -28.74 11.07
N PHE A 146 -6.58 -29.78 10.24
CA PHE A 146 -7.28 -31.02 10.61
C PHE A 146 -6.60 -31.79 11.75
N LEU A 147 -5.26 -31.78 11.82
CA LEU A 147 -4.51 -32.34 12.94
C LEU A 147 -4.79 -31.60 14.25
N LEU A 148 -4.84 -30.27 14.24
CA LEU A 148 -5.14 -29.44 15.41
C LEU A 148 -6.57 -29.66 15.93
N GLN A 149 -7.55 -29.92 15.05
CA GLN A 149 -8.92 -30.26 15.46
C GLN A 149 -9.04 -31.65 16.10
N LYS A 150 -8.07 -32.55 15.85
CA LYS A 150 -8.04 -33.91 16.41
C LYS A 150 -7.29 -34.01 17.74
N LEU A 151 -6.66 -32.94 18.21
CA LEU A 151 -5.99 -32.95 19.51
C LEU A 151 -7.05 -32.99 20.64
N PRO A 152 -6.92 -33.89 21.63
CA PRO A 152 -7.81 -33.91 22.78
C PRO A 152 -7.69 -32.57 23.51
N LYS A 153 -8.82 -31.97 23.87
CA LYS A 153 -8.83 -30.79 24.75
C LYS A 153 -8.36 -31.27 26.12
N ASN A 154 -7.14 -30.92 26.50
CA ASN A 154 -6.67 -31.15 27.87
C ASN A 154 -7.58 -30.34 28.81
N SER A 155 -8.36 -31.06 29.62
CA SER A 155 -9.18 -30.56 30.72
C SER A 155 -8.33 -30.24 31.93
#